data_AF-A0A9X3WZ82-F1
#
_entry.id   AF-A0A9X3WZ82-F1
#
_cell.length_a   1.000
_cell.length_b   1.000
_cell.length_c   1.000
_cell.angle_alpha   90.00
_cell.angle_beta   90.00
_cell.angle_gamma   90.00
#
_symmetry.space_group_name_H-M   'P 1'
#
loop_
_entity.id
_entity.type
_entity.pdbx_description
1 polymer ?
#
loop_
_entity_poly.entity_id
_entity_poly.type
_entity_poly.pdbx_seq_one_letter_code
_entity_poly.pdbx_strand_id
1 'polypeptide(L)' 'MMKRVTETDSDAERLNHAEMRHRELDERLAELGRHAYLTPSEQLEMAELKKQKLKAKDEIHALRQRTS' A
#
# COMPACT_ATOMS: atom_id res chain seq x y z
N MET A 1 -23.93 1.81 -24.88
CA MET A 1 -22.85 2.65 -24.31
C MET A 1 -22.93 2.51 -22.79
N MET A 2 -22.18 1.56 -22.19
CA MET A 2 -22.30 1.19 -20.75
C MET A 2 -20.93 1.00 -20.05
N LYS A 3 -19.81 1.36 -20.70
CA LYS A 3 -18.46 1.02 -20.20
C LYS A 3 -17.97 1.79 -18.96
N ARG A 4 -18.48 3.00 -18.69
CA ARG A 4 -17.90 3.87 -17.65
C ARG A 4 -18.20 3.44 -16.22
N VAL A 5 -19.36 2.82 -15.97
CA VAL A 5 -19.80 2.49 -14.59
C VAL A 5 -19.02 1.30 -14.03
N THR A 6 -18.70 0.30 -14.87
CA THR A 6 -17.95 -0.88 -14.43
C THR A 6 -16.48 -0.58 -14.15
N GLU A 7 -15.87 0.34 -14.89
CA GLU A 7 -14.45 0.69 -14.72
C GLU A 7 -14.21 1.49 -13.42
N THR A 8 -15.15 2.37 -13.04
CA THR A 8 -15.05 3.15 -11.81
C THR A 8 -15.25 2.31 -10.55
N ASP A 9 -16.17 1.33 -10.56
CA ASP A 9 -16.35 0.40 -9.45
C ASP A 9 -15.09 -0.47 -9.26
N SER A 10 -14.52 -0.98 -10.35
CA SER A 10 -13.26 -1.74 -10.30
C SER A 10 -12.07 -0.90 -9.80
N ASP A 11 -12.00 0.38 -10.17
CA ASP A 11 -10.92 1.26 -9.69
C ASP A 11 -11.11 1.63 -8.20
N ALA A 12 -12.35 1.75 -7.71
CA ALA A 12 -12.65 1.95 -6.30
C ALA A 12 -12.28 0.72 -5.45
N GLU A 13 -12.59 -0.49 -5.91
CA GLU A 13 -12.16 -1.74 -5.26
C GLU A 13 -10.63 -1.86 -5.21
N ARG A 14 -9.95 -1.57 -6.32
CA ARG A 14 -8.48 -1.56 -6.38
C ARG A 14 -7.87 -0.52 -5.46
N LEU A 15 -8.49 0.64 -5.33
CA LEU A 15 -8.06 1.69 -4.42
C LEU A 15 -8.16 1.21 -2.97
N ASN A 16 -9.29 0.61 -2.59
CA ASN A 16 -9.50 0.04 -1.27
C ASN A 16 -8.44 -1.04 -0.96
N HIS A 17 -8.21 -1.98 -1.88
CA HIS A 17 -7.17 -2.99 -1.71
C HIS A 17 -5.75 -2.41 -1.59
N ALA A 18 -5.44 -1.34 -2.33
CA ALA A 18 -4.14 -0.67 -2.22
C ALA A 18 -4.00 0.06 -0.88
N GLU A 19 -5.07 0.70 -0.39
CA GLU A 19 -5.12 1.37 0.92
C GLU A 19 -5.00 0.37 2.09
N MET A 20 -5.68 -0.78 2.02
CA MET A 20 -5.56 -1.86 2.99
C MET A 20 -4.11 -2.36 3.07
N ARG A 21 -3.50 -2.70 1.92
CA ARG A 21 -2.10 -3.14 1.87
C ARG A 21 -1.15 -2.08 2.41
N HIS A 22 -1.34 -0.81 2.07
CA HIS A 22 -0.52 0.28 2.60
C HIS A 22 -0.61 0.34 4.13
N ARG A 23 -1.81 0.18 4.69
CA ARG A 23 -2.03 0.18 6.14
C ARG A 23 -1.38 -1.02 6.84
N GLU A 24 -1.54 -2.23 6.30
CA GLU A 24 -0.91 -3.44 6.83
C GLU A 24 0.62 -3.32 6.87
N LEU A 25 1.22 -2.79 5.79
CA LEU A 25 2.65 -2.54 5.70
C LEU A 25 3.11 -1.50 6.73
N ASP A 26 2.28 -0.49 7.01
CA ASP A 26 2.55 0.51 8.03
C ASP A 26 2.49 -0.06 9.45
N GLU A 27 1.50 -0.90 9.73
CA GLU A 27 1.37 -1.57 11.03
C GLU A 27 2.56 -2.50 11.28
N ARG A 28 3.02 -3.24 10.26
CA ARG A 28 4.22 -4.09 10.35
C ARG A 28 5.50 -3.29 10.54
N LEU A 29 5.64 -2.15 9.84
CA LEU A 29 6.77 -1.24 10.05
C LEU A 29 6.77 -0.62 11.44
N ALA A 30 5.60 -0.28 11.98
CA ALA A 30 5.48 0.24 13.33
C ALA A 30 5.83 -0.82 14.38
N GLU A 31 5.45 -2.08 14.15
CA GLU A 31 5.85 -3.21 14.99
C GLU A 31 7.37 -3.38 15.02
N LEU A 32 8.01 -3.41 13.84
CA LEU A 32 9.46 -3.48 13.76
C LEU A 32 10.14 -2.26 14.40
N GLY A 33 9.59 -1.06 14.20
CA GLY A 33 10.10 0.18 14.79
C GLY A 33 10.00 0.25 16.32
N ARG A 34 9.23 -0.63 16.97
CA ARG A 34 9.19 -0.73 18.45
C ARG A 34 10.39 -1.49 19.01
N HIS A 35 11.09 -2.29 18.21
CA HIS A 35 12.29 -2.97 18.66
C HIS A 35 13.45 -1.97 18.79
N ALA A 36 14.08 -1.93 19.97
CA ALA A 36 15.22 -1.04 20.23
C ALA A 36 16.42 -1.33 19.33
N TYR A 37 16.57 -2.59 18.89
CA TYR A 37 17.58 -3.03 17.95
C TYR A 37 16.95 -4.05 17.01
N LEU A 38 17.23 -3.91 15.71
CA LEU A 38 16.79 -4.84 14.68
C LEU A 38 17.93 -5.78 14.33
N THR A 39 17.64 -7.07 14.26
CA THR A 39 18.50 -8.08 13.67
C THR A 39 18.74 -7.79 12.18
N PRO A 40 19.83 -8.29 11.57
CA PRO A 40 20.08 -8.09 10.15
C PRO A 40 18.92 -8.53 9.24
N SER A 41 18.21 -9.61 9.62
CA SER A 41 17.00 -10.08 8.94
C SER A 41 15.85 -9.08 9.04
N GLU A 42 15.60 -8.52 10.22
CA GLU A 42 14.54 -7.52 10.42
C GLU A 42 14.87 -6.18 9.74
N GLN A 43 16.15 -5.82 9.62
CA GLN A 43 16.56 -4.65 8.85
C GLN A 43 16.27 -4.82 7.36
N LEU A 44 16.51 -6.02 6.81
CA LEU A 44 16.14 -6.36 5.44
C LEU A 44 14.62 -6.39 5.26
N GLU A 45 13.88 -6.98 6.20
CA GLU A 45 12.41 -6.98 6.21
C GLU A 45 11.89 -5.54 6.23
N MET A 46 12.39 -4.67 7.11
CA MET A 46 12.01 -3.27 7.17
C MET A 46 12.31 -2.52 5.85
N ALA A 47 13.47 -2.79 5.22
CA ALA A 47 13.81 -2.17 3.94
C ALA A 47 12.85 -2.62 2.83
N GLU A 48 12.47 -3.90 2.81
CA GLU A 48 11.53 -4.45 1.85
C GLU A 48 10.10 -3.93 2.09
N LEU A 49 9.64 -3.89 3.34
CA LEU A 49 8.35 -3.33 3.72
C LEU A 49 8.25 -1.85 3.32
N LYS A 50 9.31 -1.05 3.47
CA LYS A 50 9.34 0.34 3.01
C LYS A 50 9.18 0.45 1.49
N LYS A 51 9.80 -0.44 0.71
CA LYS A 51 9.63 -0.48 -0.75
C LYS A 51 8.20 -0.85 -1.14
N GLN A 52 7.64 -1.86 -0.49
CA GLN A 52 6.26 -2.28 -0.74
C GLN A 52 5.27 -1.17 -0.36
N LYS A 53 5.51 -0.47 0.75
CA LYS A 53 4.69 0.66 1.18
C LYS A 53 4.73 1.79 0.15
N LEU A 54 5.92 2.11 -0.37
CA LEU A 54 6.07 3.12 -1.42
C LEU A 54 5.28 2.72 -2.68
N LYS A 55 5.40 1.48 -3.14
CA LYS A 55 4.62 0.97 -4.28
C LYS A 55 3.11 1.06 -4.06
N ALA A 56 2.63 0.67 -2.88
CA ALA A 56 1.21 0.76 -2.53
C ALA A 56 0.73 2.22 -2.52
N LYS A 57 1.55 3.14 -1.96
CA LYS A 57 1.27 4.58 -1.98
C LYS A 57 1.19 5.12 -3.42
N ASP A 58 2.12 4.73 -4.28
CA ASP A 58 2.13 5.14 -5.69
C ASP A 58 0.89 4.62 -6.43
N GLU A 59 0.48 3.38 -6.15
CA GLU A 59 -0.75 2.79 -6.71
C GLU A 59 -2.01 3.54 -6.24
N ILE A 60 -2.10 3.90 -4.95
CA ILE A 60 -3.17 4.75 -4.40
C ILE A 60 -3.21 6.10 -5.14
N HIS A 61 -2.07 6.76 -5.30
CA HIS A 61 -1.99 8.05 -6.00
C HIS A 61 -2.40 7.94 -7.47
N ALA A 62 -2.00 6.87 -8.16
CA ALA A 62 -2.38 6.63 -9.55
C ALA A 62 -3.89 6.36 -9.69
N LEU A 63 -4.47 5.59 -8.77
CA LEU A 63 -5.90 5.28 -8.77
C LEU A 63 -6.75 6.51 -8.43
N ARG A 64 -6.35 7.32 -7.43
CA ARG A 64 -7.04 8.56 -7.06
C ARG A 64 -7.07 9.59 -8.18
N GLN A 65 -6.02 9.67 -8.99
CA GLN A 65 -5.99 10.56 -10.16
C GLN A 65 -6.90 10.09 -11.30
N ARG A 66 -7.26 8.80 -11.33
CA ARG A 66 -8.17 8.23 -12.35
C ARG A 66 -9.64 8.32 -11.95
N THR A 67 -9.93 8.43 -10.66
CA THR A 67 -11.30 8.52 -10.11
C THR A 67 -11.78 9.94 -9.82
N SER A 68 -10.91 10.97 -9.89
CA SER A 68 -11.30 12.40 -9.93
C SER A 68 -11.65 12.86 -11.34
#